data_AF-A0A355B9U5-F1
#
_entry.id   AF-A0A355B9U5-F1
#
_cell.length_a   1.000
_cell.length_b   1.000
_cell.length_c   1.000
_cell.angle_alpha   90.00
_cell.angle_beta   90.00
_cell.angle_gamma   90.00
#
_symmetry.space_group_name_H-M   'P 1'
#
loop_
_entity.id
_entity.type
_entity.pdbx_description
1 polymer ?
#
loop_
_entity_poly.entity_id
_entity_poly.type
_entity_poly.pdbx_seq_one_letter_code
_entity_poly.pdbx_strand_id
1 'polypeptide(L)'
;AINSAIEVDVTGQVCADSIGTRMYSGVGGQMDFIRGASLSEGGKAIIALPSITKRGESRIVPYLKQGAGVVTTRSHVQYIITENGIADLYGKTLKQRVQELVKIAHPLHQEHIENSYFSMIKSF
;
A
#
# COMPACT_ATOMS: atom_id res chain seq x y z
N ALA A 1 -13.85 -5.66 -5.64
CA ALA A 1 -13.66 -4.20 -5.74
C ALA A 1 -12.25 -3.90 -6.23
N ILE A 2 -12.09 -2.91 -7.11
CA ILE A 2 -10.79 -2.44 -7.59
C ILE A 2 -10.74 -0.93 -7.37
N ASN A 3 -9.77 -0.46 -6.60
CA ASN A 3 -9.53 0.96 -6.32
C ASN A 3 -8.06 1.33 -6.56
N SER A 4 -7.74 2.62 -6.52
CA SER A 4 -6.36 3.10 -6.58
C SER A 4 -5.94 3.75 -5.27
N ALA A 5 -4.67 4.12 -5.15
CA ALA A 5 -4.09 4.71 -3.95
C ALA A 5 -2.98 5.67 -4.35
N ILE A 6 -2.71 6.72 -3.57
CA ILE A 6 -1.57 7.61 -3.76
C ILE A 6 -0.28 6.87 -3.42
N GLU A 7 -0.23 6.22 -2.27
CA GLU A 7 0.89 5.42 -1.81
C GLU A 7 0.42 4.29 -0.86
N VAL A 8 1.22 3.23 -0.78
CA VAL A 8 1.00 2.09 0.10
C VAL A 8 2.28 1.82 0.87
N ASP A 9 2.21 1.76 2.20
CA ASP A 9 3.37 1.36 2.98
C ASP A 9 3.58 -0.16 3.01
N VAL A 10 4.80 -0.59 3.32
CA VAL A 10 5.17 -2.03 3.36
C VAL A 10 4.45 -2.84 4.45
N THR A 11 3.64 -2.21 5.31
CA THR A 11 2.76 -2.92 6.24
C THR A 11 1.36 -3.18 5.66
N GLY A 12 1.05 -2.53 4.53
CA GLY A 12 -0.23 -2.59 3.83
C GLY A 12 -1.19 -1.45 4.18
N GLN A 13 -0.74 -0.35 4.81
CA GLN A 13 -1.59 0.84 4.95
C GLN A 13 -1.65 1.58 3.62
N VAL A 14 -2.85 2.03 3.27
CA VAL A 14 -3.13 2.66 1.98
C VAL A 14 -3.59 4.09 2.19
N CYS A 15 -2.83 5.03 1.63
CA CYS A 15 -3.22 6.43 1.51
C CYS A 15 -3.80 6.66 0.11
N ALA A 16 -4.99 7.26 0.02
CA ALA A 16 -5.67 7.50 -1.25
C ALA A 16 -6.19 8.94 -1.43
N ASP A 17 -6.19 9.76 -0.37
CA ASP A 17 -6.83 11.07 -0.36
C ASP A 17 -5.86 12.25 -0.21
N SER A 18 -4.61 12.01 0.18
CA SER A 18 -3.65 13.03 0.59
C SER A 18 -2.21 12.73 0.17
N ILE A 19 -1.41 13.78 0.05
CA ILE A 19 0.04 13.71 -0.16
C ILE A 19 0.68 14.36 1.06
N GLY A 20 1.07 13.54 2.05
CA GLY A 20 1.42 14.03 3.37
C GLY A 20 0.25 14.82 3.96
N THR A 21 0.50 16.03 4.46
CA THR A 21 -0.54 16.90 5.04
C THR A 21 -1.46 17.57 4.01
N ARG A 22 -1.14 17.50 2.71
CA ARG A 22 -1.93 18.15 1.66
C ARG A 22 -3.04 17.23 1.17
N MET A 23 -4.28 17.63 1.38
CA MET A 23 -5.43 16.95 0.77
C MET A 23 -5.38 17.08 -0.76
N TYR A 24 -5.51 15.94 -1.44
CA TYR A 24 -5.52 15.83 -2.89
C TYR A 24 -6.92 15.50 -3.41
N SER A 25 -7.65 14.67 -2.68
CA SER A 25 -9.04 14.29 -2.94
C SER A 25 -9.77 14.07 -1.61
N GLY A 26 -10.65 13.07 -1.52
CA GLY A 26 -11.31 12.64 -0.29
C GLY A 26 -11.46 11.13 -0.26
N VAL A 27 -11.83 10.59 0.90
CA VAL A 27 -11.97 9.15 1.17
C VAL A 27 -12.89 8.43 0.16
N GLY A 28 -13.98 9.08 -0.24
CA GLY A 28 -14.99 8.48 -1.12
C GLY A 28 -15.60 7.19 -0.55
N GLY A 29 -16.07 6.30 -1.42
CA GLY A 29 -16.63 4.99 -1.02
C GLY A 29 -15.62 3.84 -1.06
N GLN A 30 -14.31 4.13 -1.19
CA GLN A 30 -13.29 3.10 -1.37
C GLN A 30 -13.32 2.07 -0.23
N MET A 31 -13.40 2.54 1.01
CA MET A 31 -13.44 1.67 2.18
C MET A 31 -14.68 0.77 2.17
N ASP A 32 -15.84 1.31 1.80
CA ASP A 32 -17.10 0.57 1.75
C ASP A 32 -17.03 -0.59 0.76
N PHE A 33 -16.52 -0.34 -0.45
CA PHE A 33 -16.36 -1.39 -1.47
C PHE A 33 -15.29 -2.40 -1.10
N ILE A 34 -14.19 -1.99 -0.47
CA ILE A 34 -13.15 -2.91 0.02
C ILE A 34 -13.74 -3.82 1.09
N ARG A 35 -14.45 -3.25 2.08
CA ARG A 35 -15.10 -4.04 3.14
C ARG A 35 -16.17 -4.97 2.58
N GLY A 36 -17.02 -4.48 1.67
CA GLY A 36 -18.05 -5.29 1.02
C GLY A 36 -17.44 -6.44 0.22
N ALA A 37 -16.34 -6.20 -0.50
CA ALA A 37 -15.63 -7.26 -1.23
C ALA A 37 -15.02 -8.31 -0.29
N SER A 38 -14.45 -7.91 0.85
CA SER A 38 -13.88 -8.85 1.83
C SER A 38 -14.94 -9.70 2.54
N LEU A 39 -16.19 -9.24 2.61
CA LEU A 39 -17.31 -9.97 3.22
C LEU A 39 -18.09 -10.83 2.21
N SER A 40 -17.95 -10.55 0.91
CA SER A 40 -18.59 -11.33 -0.15
C SER A 40 -17.93 -12.69 -0.31
N GLU A 41 -18.74 -13.74 -0.51
CA GLU A 41 -18.23 -15.04 -0.92
C GLU A 41 -17.42 -14.93 -2.22
N GLY A 42 -16.17 -15.41 -2.21
CA GLY A 42 -15.24 -15.28 -3.34
C GLY A 42 -14.81 -13.84 -3.69
N GLY A 43 -15.20 -12.85 -2.89
CA GLY A 43 -14.91 -11.45 -3.17
C GLY A 43 -13.41 -11.12 -3.04
N LYS A 44 -12.96 -10.14 -3.83
CA LYS A 44 -11.56 -9.70 -3.87
C LYS A 44 -11.46 -8.20 -3.69
N ALA A 45 -10.69 -7.77 -2.69
CA ALA A 45 -10.36 -6.38 -2.43
C ALA A 45 -9.00 -6.04 -3.06
N ILE A 46 -9.01 -5.30 -4.17
CA ILE A 46 -7.81 -4.97 -4.94
C ILE A 46 -7.53 -3.47 -4.88
N ILE A 47 -6.28 -3.12 -4.58
CA ILE A 47 -5.71 -1.79 -4.78
C ILE A 47 -4.68 -1.88 -5.90
N ALA A 48 -4.86 -1.11 -6.95
CA ALA A 48 -3.95 -1.06 -8.09
C ALA A 48 -3.34 0.33 -8.25
N LEU A 49 -2.02 0.39 -8.36
CA LEU A 49 -1.26 1.63 -8.54
C LEU A 49 0.03 1.38 -9.33
N PRO A 50 0.46 2.34 -10.18
CA PRO A 50 1.83 2.37 -10.68
C PRO A 50 2.85 2.27 -9.55
N SER A 51 3.95 1.57 -9.75
CA SER A 51 5.00 1.42 -8.73
C SER A 51 5.78 2.71 -8.46
N ILE A 52 5.81 3.63 -9.45
CA ILE A 52 6.45 4.94 -9.35
C ILE A 52 5.54 6.07 -9.88
N THR A 53 5.82 7.29 -9.47
CA THR A 53 5.25 8.51 -10.06
C THR A 53 5.96 8.89 -11.37
N LYS A 54 5.42 9.86 -12.11
CA LYS A 54 6.09 10.44 -13.29
C LYS A 54 7.44 11.09 -12.98
N ARG A 55 7.74 11.38 -11.71
CA ARG A 55 9.00 11.94 -11.23
C ARG A 55 9.99 10.87 -10.75
N GLY A 56 9.63 9.59 -10.86
CA GLY A 56 10.46 8.48 -10.41
C GLY A 56 10.36 8.17 -8.90
N GLU A 57 9.52 8.86 -8.14
CA GLU A 57 9.29 8.56 -6.71
C GLU A 57 8.51 7.25 -6.54
N SER A 58 8.93 6.38 -5.62
CA SER A 58 8.20 5.13 -5.31
C SER A 58 6.83 5.40 -4.69
N ARG A 59 5.84 4.58 -5.04
CA ARG A 59 4.50 4.57 -4.44
C ARG A 59 4.27 3.38 -3.51
N ILE A 60 5.17 2.40 -3.53
CA ILE A 60 5.37 1.46 -2.42
C ILE A 60 6.45 2.05 -1.52
N VAL A 61 6.11 2.38 -0.28
CA VAL A 61 6.98 3.17 0.60
C VAL A 61 7.29 2.42 1.90
N PRO A 62 8.43 2.67 2.56
CA PRO A 62 8.72 2.06 3.86
C PRO A 62 7.71 2.50 4.94
N TYR A 63 7.25 3.74 4.86
CA TYR A 63 6.22 4.34 5.71
C TYR A 63 5.51 5.43 4.91
N LEU A 64 4.24 5.67 5.21
CA LEU A 64 3.48 6.76 4.58
C LEU A 64 4.13 8.12 4.89
N LYS A 65 3.95 9.07 3.98
CA LYS A 65 4.41 10.46 4.18
C LYS A 65 3.83 11.00 5.47
N GLN A 66 4.64 11.77 6.20
CA GLN A 66 4.20 12.35 7.47
C GLN A 66 2.91 13.18 7.26
N GLY A 67 1.90 12.88 8.06
CA GLY A 67 0.58 13.51 7.98
C GLY A 67 -0.37 12.95 6.92
N ALA A 68 0.03 11.92 6.16
CA ALA A 68 -0.85 11.25 5.20
C ALA A 68 -2.02 10.55 5.88
N GLY A 69 -3.21 10.66 5.29
CA GLY A 69 -4.44 10.01 5.73
C GLY A 69 -4.49 8.54 5.33
N VAL A 70 -4.67 7.66 6.31
CA VAL A 70 -4.91 6.24 6.05
C VAL A 70 -6.39 6.05 5.68
N VAL A 71 -6.64 5.77 4.40
CA VAL A 71 -8.00 5.55 3.87
C VAL A 71 -8.39 4.08 3.97
N THR A 72 -7.49 3.17 3.62
CA THR A 72 -7.68 1.72 3.82
C THR A 72 -6.61 1.21 4.77
N THR A 73 -7.03 0.73 5.93
CA THR A 73 -6.12 0.21 6.94
C THR A 73 -5.50 -1.11 6.48
N ARG A 74 -4.35 -1.46 7.05
CA ARG A 74 -3.66 -2.74 6.85
C ARG A 74 -4.53 -4.00 7.05
N SER A 75 -5.58 -3.94 7.87
CA SER A 75 -6.45 -5.09 8.14
C SER A 75 -7.49 -5.34 7.03
N HIS A 76 -7.77 -4.34 6.20
CA HIS A 76 -8.82 -4.41 5.18
C HIS A 76 -8.27 -4.69 3.78
N VAL A 77 -6.98 -4.45 3.55
CA VAL A 77 -6.33 -4.70 2.26
C VAL A 77 -6.09 -6.20 2.04
N GLN A 78 -6.37 -6.66 0.82
CA GLN A 78 -6.09 -8.04 0.41
C GLN A 78 -5.03 -8.07 -0.68
N TYR A 79 -5.29 -7.47 -1.85
CA TYR A 79 -4.35 -7.43 -2.97
C TYR A 79 -3.83 -6.02 -3.23
N ILE A 80 -2.51 -5.89 -3.39
CA ILE A 80 -1.86 -4.73 -3.99
C ILE A 80 -1.27 -5.15 -5.34
N ILE A 81 -1.52 -4.37 -6.38
CA ILE A 81 -1.05 -4.65 -7.74
C ILE A 81 -0.31 -3.45 -8.30
N THR A 82 0.86 -3.71 -8.88
CA THR A 82 1.61 -2.76 -9.71
C THR A 82 1.88 -3.38 -11.08
N GLU A 83 2.52 -2.63 -11.97
CA GLU A 83 3.04 -3.14 -13.24
C GLU A 83 4.11 -4.24 -13.06
N ASN A 84 4.69 -4.41 -11.86
CA ASN A 84 5.72 -5.43 -11.58
C ASN A 84 5.15 -6.73 -10.99
N GLY A 85 3.86 -6.78 -10.64
CA GLY A 85 3.25 -8.01 -10.13
C GLY A 85 2.14 -7.79 -9.11
N ILE A 86 1.84 -8.87 -8.38
CA ILE A 86 0.73 -8.94 -7.41
C ILE A 86 1.28 -9.32 -6.03
N ALA A 87 0.92 -8.55 -5.01
CA ALA A 87 1.14 -8.89 -3.61
C ALA A 87 -0.20 -9.22 -2.94
N ASP A 88 -0.37 -10.48 -2.52
CA ASP A 88 -1.46 -10.89 -1.62
C ASP A 88 -1.02 -10.64 -0.17
N LEU A 89 -1.78 -9.92 0.64
CA LEU A 89 -1.43 -9.57 2.02
C LEU A 89 -2.31 -10.29 3.06
N TYR A 90 -3.27 -11.09 2.60
CA TYR A 90 -4.20 -11.78 3.48
C TYR A 90 -3.50 -12.83 4.33
N GLY A 91 -3.75 -12.81 5.64
CA GLY A 91 -3.15 -13.74 6.60
C GLY A 91 -1.63 -13.61 6.78
N LYS A 92 -0.96 -12.66 6.10
CA LYS A 92 0.50 -12.49 6.17
C LYS A 92 0.91 -11.64 7.37
N THR A 93 1.98 -12.07 8.03
CA THR A 93 2.70 -11.29 9.07
C THR A 93 3.31 -10.03 8.46
N LEU A 94 3.66 -9.03 9.29
CA LEU A 94 4.30 -7.81 8.80
C LEU A 94 5.57 -8.09 7.99
N LYS A 95 6.43 -9.01 8.45
CA LYS A 95 7.64 -9.38 7.72
C LYS A 95 7.33 -9.96 6.32
N GLN A 96 6.33 -10.84 6.24
CA GLN A 96 5.89 -11.39 4.96
C GLN A 96 5.28 -10.31 4.05
N ARG A 97 4.49 -9.38 4.59
CA ARG A 97 3.92 -8.27 3.83
C ARG A 97 5.00 -7.36 3.24
N VAL A 98 6.03 -7.06 4.02
CA VAL A 98 7.17 -6.27 3.55
C VAL A 98 7.83 -6.96 2.35
N GLN A 99 8.13 -8.25 2.46
CA GLN A 99 8.73 -9.01 1.37
C GLN A 99 7.85 -9.01 0.10
N GLU A 100 6.55 -9.18 0.25
CA GLU A 100 5.62 -9.22 -0.89
C GLU A 100 5.45 -7.86 -1.55
N LEU A 101 5.39 -6.77 -0.77
CA LEU A 101 5.26 -5.42 -1.29
C LEU A 101 6.56 -4.92 -1.94
N VAL A 102 7.71 -5.25 -1.36
CA VAL A 102 9.01 -4.94 -1.96
C VAL A 102 9.17 -5.60 -3.32
N LYS A 103 8.76 -6.88 -3.49
CA LYS A 103 8.84 -7.58 -4.78
C LYS A 103 8.09 -6.87 -5.91
N ILE A 104 6.98 -6.20 -5.60
CA ILE A 104 6.17 -5.49 -6.60
C ILE A 104 6.48 -3.99 -6.68
N ALA A 105 7.38 -3.48 -5.83
CA ALA A 105 7.91 -2.13 -5.97
C ALA A 105 8.85 -2.05 -7.19
N HIS A 106 9.08 -0.84 -7.70
CA HIS A 106 9.99 -0.64 -8.82
C HIS A 106 11.41 -1.13 -8.45
N PRO A 107 12.12 -1.88 -9.31
CA PRO A 107 13.42 -2.48 -8.99
C PRO A 107 14.44 -1.51 -8.37
N LEU A 108 14.48 -0.26 -8.87
CA LEU A 108 15.36 0.80 -8.35
C LEU A 108 15.14 1.17 -6.87
N HIS A 109 13.95 0.91 -6.31
CA HIS A 109 13.58 1.33 -4.96
C HIS A 109 13.54 0.17 -3.96
N GLN A 110 13.58 -1.09 -4.41
CA GLN A 110 13.35 -2.27 -3.56
C GLN A 110 14.31 -2.32 -2.36
N GLU A 111 15.61 -2.21 -2.63
CA GLU A 111 16.65 -2.23 -1.59
C GLU A 111 16.48 -1.08 -0.59
N HIS A 112 16.22 0.13 -1.09
CA HIS A 112 16.03 1.31 -0.24
C HIS A 112 14.81 1.16 0.68
N ILE A 113 13.69 0.68 0.16
CA ILE A 113 12.46 0.45 0.93
C ILE A 113 12.72 -0.56 2.05
N GLU A 114 13.31 -1.70 1.72
CA GLU A 114 13.58 -2.77 2.68
C GLU A 114 14.54 -2.30 3.79
N ASN A 115 15.66 -1.68 3.41
CA ASN A 115 16.65 -1.16 4.36
C ASN A 115 16.07 -0.09 5.28
N SER A 116 15.27 0.84 4.73
CA SER A 116 14.66 1.92 5.51
C SER A 116 13.67 1.39 6.55
N TYR A 117 12.81 0.44 6.17
CA TYR A 117 11.86 -0.17 7.10
C TYR A 117 12.57 -0.94 8.22
N PHE A 118 13.54 -1.80 7.88
CA PHE A 118 14.22 -2.60 8.88
C PHE A 118 15.15 -1.79 9.79
N SER A 119 15.74 -0.70 9.30
CA SER A 119 16.55 0.20 10.13
C SER A 119 15.68 0.93 11.16
N MET A 120 14.46 1.34 10.77
CA MET A 120 13.50 1.99 11.67
C MET A 120 13.12 1.06 12.83
N ILE A 121 12.74 -0.19 12.55
CA ILE A 121 12.26 -1.10 13.62
C ILE A 121 13.38 -1.63 14.52
N LYS A 122 14.64 -1.63 14.06
CA LYS A 122 15.81 -2.01 14.87
C LYS A 122 16.25 -0.91 15.85
N SER A 123 15.74 0.31 15.68
CA SER A 123 16.05 1.45 16.55
C SER A 123 15.23 1.45 17.86
N PHE A 124 14.45 0.40 18.10
CA PHE A 124 13.65 0.15 19.31
C PHE A 124 14.10 -1.14 19.98
#